data_AF-A0A4S4LNH3-F1
#
_entry.id   AF-A0A4S4LNH3-F1
#
_cell.length_a   1.000
_cell.length_b   1.000
_cell.length_c   1.000
_cell.angle_alpha   90.00
_cell.angle_beta   90.00
_cell.angle_gamma   90.00
#
_symmetry.space_group_name_H-M   'P 1'
#
loop_
_entity.id
_entity.type
_entity.pdbx_description
1 polymer ?
#
loop_
_entity_poly.entity_id
_entity_poly.type
_entity_poly.pdbx_seq_one_letter_code
_entity_poly.pdbx_strand_id
1 'polypeptide(L)'
;MASQFFHRVNSLVKLQGNEEEHEKVDAWSNRDLIPLPPSSRHGKLPIRISRLVSPSASPWQSSSLAAASSRSSPHSSRGAVFVGTSASRFRTVTLGGMRGSYIPLIQRVLLNFIWNAVQTWNGGRLVAVLLTAIFPSFAKIKNSLPDSMPATTSEMIGFFVFWFCSIPFLWLPPEKFRRPFQVTSIYCGTAMLCMLIWSLSQSRGVGPVFYSGSKPSAKWSTSWIMLNCLNSAVGSNTAGVTNGSDFSRYGKSARGYIMGTFTCLFCTGTMVSFIGLVVTAAAQKIYGEIYWNPPDLLMRMMDSGEGSSKARAGVFFLALGFTLTSGFENICGNAVAGGVDLAGMFPR
;
A
#
# COMPACT_ATOMS: atom_id res chain seq x y z
N MET A 1 10.14 -37.22 -30.91
CA MET A 1 9.96 -37.11 -29.45
C MET A 1 10.00 -35.65 -28.96
N ALA A 2 11.00 -34.83 -29.33
CA ALA A 2 11.08 -33.41 -28.93
C ALA A 2 9.88 -32.56 -29.41
N SER A 3 9.42 -32.71 -30.66
CA SER A 3 8.26 -31.98 -31.21
C SER A 3 6.96 -32.23 -30.43
N GLN A 4 6.70 -33.47 -30.00
CA GLN A 4 5.52 -33.80 -29.19
C GLN A 4 5.65 -33.25 -27.76
N PHE A 5 6.84 -33.24 -27.17
CA PHE A 5 7.08 -32.61 -25.88
C PHE A 5 6.86 -31.09 -25.95
N PHE A 6 7.40 -30.42 -26.97
CA PHE A 6 7.14 -29.00 -27.21
C PHE A 6 5.67 -28.72 -27.48
N HIS A 7 4.96 -29.56 -28.23
CA HIS A 7 3.51 -29.43 -28.42
C HIS A 7 2.73 -29.61 -27.11
N ARG A 8 3.14 -30.56 -26.27
CA ARG A 8 2.48 -30.86 -24.99
C ARG A 8 2.71 -29.74 -23.96
N VAL A 9 3.93 -29.20 -23.90
CA VAL A 9 4.26 -28.01 -23.10
C VAL A 9 3.49 -26.80 -23.65
N ASN A 10 3.47 -26.59 -24.96
CA ASN A 10 2.74 -25.48 -25.58
C ASN A 10 1.22 -25.61 -25.38
N SER A 11 0.66 -26.82 -25.32
CA SER A 11 -0.76 -27.03 -25.00
C SER A 11 -1.09 -26.89 -23.52
N LEU A 12 -0.11 -27.08 -22.63
CA LEU A 12 -0.27 -26.87 -21.18
C LEU A 12 -0.06 -25.41 -20.77
N VAL A 13 0.76 -24.68 -21.52
CA VAL A 13 1.04 -23.25 -21.30
C VAL A 13 -0.05 -22.38 -21.92
N LYS A 14 -0.69 -22.82 -23.01
CA LYS A 14 -1.78 -22.08 -23.64
C LYS A 14 -3.04 -22.06 -22.78
N LEU A 15 -3.53 -20.86 -22.47
CA LEU A 15 -4.85 -20.70 -21.86
C LEU A 15 -5.94 -21.25 -22.79
N GLN A 16 -6.74 -22.18 -22.27
CA GLN A 16 -7.92 -22.71 -22.97
C GLN A 16 -9.10 -21.81 -22.65
N GLY A 17 -9.64 -21.13 -23.67
CA GLY A 17 -10.87 -20.34 -23.55
C GLY A 17 -12.10 -21.23 -23.60
N ASN A 18 -13.14 -20.86 -22.84
CA ASN A 18 -14.44 -21.50 -22.94
C ASN A 18 -15.34 -20.72 -23.93
N GLU A 19 -15.57 -21.29 -25.12
CA GLU A 19 -16.38 -20.63 -26.17
C GLU A 19 -17.85 -20.40 -25.74
N GLU A 20 -18.37 -21.20 -24.80
CA GLU A 20 -19.72 -21.07 -24.24
C GLU A 20 -19.90 -19.80 -23.38
N GLU A 21 -18.83 -19.26 -22.80
CA GLU A 21 -18.84 -18.00 -22.01
C GLU A 21 -18.37 -16.77 -22.82
N HIS A 22 -18.27 -16.90 -24.15
CA HIS A 22 -17.66 -15.89 -25.05
C HIS A 22 -16.18 -15.60 -24.74
N GLU A 23 -15.44 -16.58 -24.23
CA GLU A 23 -14.01 -16.45 -23.93
C GLU A 23 -13.14 -16.77 -25.15
N LYS A 24 -12.91 -15.77 -26.01
CA LYS A 24 -11.93 -15.89 -27.10
C LYS A 24 -10.52 -15.59 -26.59
N VAL A 25 -9.63 -16.58 -26.69
CA VAL A 25 -8.19 -16.43 -26.46
C VAL A 25 -7.50 -16.13 -27.79
N ASP A 26 -7.31 -14.84 -28.06
CA ASP A 26 -6.66 -14.33 -29.26
C ASP A 26 -5.35 -13.62 -28.89
N ALA A 27 -4.60 -13.11 -29.88
CA ALA A 27 -3.41 -12.29 -29.61
C ALA A 27 -3.68 -10.99 -28.80
N TRP A 28 -4.95 -10.69 -28.51
CA TRP A 28 -5.43 -9.43 -27.93
C TRP A 28 -6.44 -9.61 -26.79
N SER A 29 -6.89 -10.83 -26.53
CA SER A 29 -8.00 -11.10 -25.59
C SER A 29 -7.76 -12.42 -24.89
N ASN A 30 -8.05 -12.46 -23.60
CA ASN A 30 -8.00 -13.64 -22.74
C ASN A 30 -9.14 -13.53 -21.71
N ARG A 31 -9.53 -14.64 -21.08
CA ARG A 31 -10.53 -14.72 -20.00
C ARG A 31 -10.39 -13.60 -18.97
N ASP A 32 -9.16 -13.30 -18.56
CA ASP A 32 -8.84 -12.28 -17.57
C ASP A 32 -9.01 -10.83 -18.08
N LEU A 33 -9.21 -10.61 -19.38
CA LEU A 33 -9.36 -9.29 -20.00
C LEU A 33 -10.81 -8.99 -20.43
N ILE A 34 -11.67 -10.00 -20.47
CA ILE A 34 -13.04 -9.86 -20.95
C ILE A 34 -13.90 -9.09 -19.93
N PRO A 35 -14.79 -8.18 -20.37
CA PRO A 35 -15.71 -7.49 -19.48
C PRO A 35 -16.63 -8.48 -18.74
N LEU A 36 -16.65 -8.40 -17.42
CA LEU A 36 -17.48 -9.29 -16.61
C LEU A 36 -18.98 -9.17 -16.96
N PRO A 37 -19.72 -10.29 -17.01
CA PRO A 37 -21.15 -10.29 -17.28
C PRO A 37 -21.92 -9.55 -16.16
N PRO A 38 -23.07 -8.92 -16.46
CA PRO A 38 -23.83 -8.14 -15.48
C PRO A 38 -24.24 -8.89 -14.20
N SER A 39 -24.40 -10.21 -14.27
CA SER A 39 -24.66 -11.13 -13.14
C SER A 39 -23.46 -11.21 -12.17
N SER A 40 -22.25 -11.27 -12.70
CA SER A 40 -20.99 -11.29 -11.93
C SER A 40 -20.53 -9.88 -11.50
N ARG A 41 -21.18 -8.82 -12.00
CA ARG A 41 -20.99 -7.44 -11.50
C ARG A 41 -21.71 -7.27 -10.17
N HIS A 42 -20.96 -7.21 -9.08
CA HIS A 42 -21.52 -7.09 -7.74
C HIS A 42 -21.73 -5.62 -7.30
N GLY A 43 -22.97 -5.11 -7.13
CA GLY A 43 -23.30 -4.08 -6.10
C GLY A 43 -24.18 -2.84 -6.42
N LYS A 44 -25.09 -2.52 -5.47
CA LYS A 44 -25.64 -1.17 -5.11
C LYS A 44 -24.76 -0.49 -4.02
N LEU A 45 -25.04 0.77 -3.69
CA LEU A 45 -24.09 1.88 -3.48
C LEU A 45 -23.34 2.07 -2.13
N PRO A 46 -23.68 1.55 -0.93
CA PRO A 46 -22.97 2.02 0.27
C PRO A 46 -21.74 1.20 0.69
N ILE A 47 -21.50 -0.01 0.16
CA ILE A 47 -20.43 -0.91 0.67
C ILE A 47 -19.23 -1.05 -0.30
N ARG A 48 -19.16 -0.22 -1.34
CA ARG A 48 -18.10 -0.29 -2.39
C ARG A 48 -16.87 0.58 -2.12
N ILE A 49 -16.90 1.37 -1.04
CA ILE A 49 -15.87 2.35 -0.63
C ILE A 49 -14.52 1.67 -0.31
N SER A 50 -14.51 0.37 0.02
CA SER A 50 -13.30 -0.30 0.52
C SER A 50 -12.26 -0.66 -0.56
N ARG A 51 -12.63 -1.02 -1.79
CA ARG A 51 -11.69 -1.78 -2.66
C ARG A 51 -10.41 -1.05 -3.10
N LEU A 52 -10.26 0.24 -2.84
CA LEU A 52 -9.15 1.03 -3.37
C LEU A 52 -8.33 1.79 -2.31
N VAL A 53 -8.79 1.86 -1.06
CA VAL A 53 -8.03 2.55 -0.01
C VAL A 53 -8.24 1.79 1.30
N SER A 54 -7.26 0.94 1.59
CA SER A 54 -7.06 0.52 2.97
C SER A 54 -6.37 1.65 3.72
N PRO A 55 -6.61 1.83 5.03
CA PRO A 55 -5.73 2.64 5.86
C PRO A 55 -4.33 2.00 5.85
N SER A 56 -3.50 2.45 4.91
CA SER A 56 -2.16 1.92 4.70
C SER A 56 -1.10 2.76 5.40
N ALA A 57 0.11 2.21 5.52
CA ALA A 57 1.23 2.94 6.08
C ALA A 57 1.71 4.08 5.15
N SER A 58 1.34 4.07 3.87
CA SER A 58 1.86 5.05 2.88
C SER A 58 1.41 6.49 3.13
N PRO A 59 0.12 6.79 3.41
CA PRO A 59 -0.30 8.16 3.77
C PRO A 59 0.26 8.61 5.12
N TRP A 60 0.54 7.68 6.04
CA TRP A 60 1.24 7.96 7.30
C TRP A 60 2.69 8.36 7.05
N GLN A 61 3.44 7.55 6.29
CA GLN A 61 4.83 7.83 5.96
C GLN A 61 4.96 9.13 5.17
N SER A 62 4.05 9.38 4.22
CA SER A 62 4.06 10.61 3.42
C SER A 62 3.83 11.86 4.28
N SER A 63 2.85 11.84 5.19
CA SER A 63 2.57 12.98 6.08
C SER A 63 3.65 13.17 7.15
N SER A 64 4.18 12.07 7.68
CA SER A 64 5.21 12.08 8.71
C SER A 64 6.58 12.47 8.13
N LEU A 65 6.89 12.03 6.91
CA LEU A 65 8.07 12.49 6.17
C LEU A 65 7.92 13.95 5.80
N ALA A 66 6.74 14.42 5.38
CA ALA A 66 6.51 15.85 5.17
C ALA A 66 6.71 16.64 6.47
N ALA A 67 6.27 16.12 7.63
CA ALA A 67 6.53 16.77 8.92
C ALA A 67 8.02 16.73 9.33
N ALA A 68 8.74 15.65 9.00
CA ALA A 68 10.16 15.48 9.34
C ALA A 68 11.11 16.25 8.40
N SER A 69 10.81 16.26 7.09
CA SER A 69 11.59 16.93 6.04
C SER A 69 11.22 18.40 5.90
N SER A 70 9.95 18.74 6.16
CA SER A 70 9.54 20.13 6.18
C SER A 70 9.92 20.74 7.52
N ARG A 71 11.05 21.44 7.47
CA ARG A 71 11.24 22.66 8.24
C ARG A 71 10.18 23.73 7.82
N SER A 72 8.88 23.43 7.87
CA SER A 72 7.81 24.34 7.43
C SER A 72 6.49 24.21 8.21
N SER A 73 5.79 25.35 8.33
CA SER A 73 4.57 25.59 9.10
C SER A 73 3.43 24.56 9.00
N PRO A 74 2.58 24.42 10.04
CA PRO A 74 1.39 23.55 10.07
C PRO A 74 0.40 23.72 8.91
N HIS A 75 0.53 24.78 8.12
CA HIS A 75 -0.28 25.08 6.95
C HIS A 75 0.17 24.28 5.70
N SER A 76 1.47 23.96 5.59
CA SER A 76 2.02 23.18 4.46
C SER A 76 1.65 21.69 4.54
N SER A 77 1.64 21.13 5.75
CA SER A 77 1.23 19.74 5.99
C SER A 77 -0.28 19.55 5.80
N ARG A 78 -1.09 20.55 6.17
CA ARG A 78 -2.53 20.57 5.85
C ARG A 78 -2.81 20.66 4.34
N GLY A 79 -2.00 21.40 3.59
CA GLY A 79 -2.12 21.51 2.13
C GLY A 79 -1.72 20.24 1.36
N ALA A 80 -0.67 19.53 1.80
CA ALA A 80 -0.26 18.25 1.19
C ALA A 80 -1.30 17.14 1.39
N VAL A 81 -2.06 17.18 2.49
CA VAL A 81 -3.20 16.28 2.75
C VAL A 81 -4.42 16.62 1.88
N PHE A 82 -4.52 17.87 1.40
CA PHE A 82 -5.72 18.38 0.70
C PHE A 82 -5.72 18.18 -0.83
N VAL A 83 -4.55 18.03 -1.47
CA VAL A 83 -4.43 18.21 -2.94
C VAL A 83 -4.01 16.92 -3.69
N GLY A 84 -4.21 15.74 -3.08
CA GLY A 84 -3.91 14.45 -3.71
C GLY A 84 -4.99 13.87 -4.64
N THR A 85 -6.00 14.64 -5.10
CA THR A 85 -7.24 14.04 -5.65
C THR A 85 -7.80 14.69 -6.92
N SER A 86 -6.94 15.05 -7.87
CA SER A 86 -7.35 15.50 -9.19
C SER A 86 -6.72 14.67 -10.31
N ALA A 87 -7.04 13.37 -10.38
CA ALA A 87 -6.66 12.55 -11.53
C ALA A 87 -7.65 11.40 -11.80
N SER A 88 -8.96 11.63 -11.63
CA SER A 88 -9.97 10.62 -11.98
C SER A 88 -10.49 10.80 -13.41
N ARG A 89 -9.60 10.80 -14.41
CA ARG A 89 -9.93 10.56 -15.83
C ARG A 89 -8.71 10.52 -16.76
N PHE A 90 -7.72 9.70 -16.48
CA PHE A 90 -6.84 9.25 -17.56
C PHE A 90 -7.48 8.02 -18.21
N ARG A 91 -8.30 8.27 -19.24
CA ARG A 91 -8.44 7.23 -20.28
C ARG A 91 -7.03 7.09 -20.85
N THR A 92 -6.51 5.87 -20.94
CA THR A 92 -5.33 5.59 -21.76
C THR A 92 -5.71 6.03 -23.17
N VAL A 93 -5.35 7.26 -23.52
CA VAL A 93 -5.44 7.73 -24.89
C VAL A 93 -4.43 6.86 -25.60
N THR A 94 -4.92 5.93 -26.42
CA THR A 94 -4.11 5.09 -27.29
C THR A 94 -3.46 6.01 -28.32
N LEU A 95 -2.39 6.69 -27.92
CA LEU A 95 -1.48 7.38 -28.82
C LEU A 95 -0.92 6.31 -29.76
N GLY A 96 -1.50 6.17 -30.96
CA GLY A 96 -1.04 5.26 -32.00
C GLY A 96 -1.76 3.90 -32.15
N GLY A 97 -2.99 3.73 -31.65
CA GLY A 97 -3.79 2.50 -31.87
C GLY A 97 -3.41 1.31 -30.97
N MET A 98 -3.94 0.10 -31.24
CA MET A 98 -3.79 -1.09 -30.36
C MET A 98 -2.33 -1.51 -30.09
N ARG A 99 -1.39 -1.16 -30.98
CA ARG A 99 0.04 -1.40 -30.76
C ARG A 99 0.71 -0.31 -29.92
N GLY A 100 0.21 0.92 -29.97
CA GLY A 100 0.69 2.04 -29.15
C GLY A 100 0.39 1.86 -27.65
N SER A 101 -0.65 1.09 -27.30
CA SER A 101 -0.97 0.78 -25.90
C SER A 101 0.05 -0.11 -25.19
N TYR A 102 0.94 -0.81 -25.90
CA TYR A 102 1.97 -1.62 -25.24
C TYR A 102 2.98 -0.79 -24.45
N ILE A 103 3.31 0.43 -24.91
CA ILE A 103 4.28 1.30 -24.23
C ILE A 103 3.81 1.66 -22.81
N PRO A 104 2.60 2.25 -22.60
CA PRO A 104 2.11 2.53 -21.26
C PRO A 104 1.81 1.25 -20.46
N LEU A 105 1.47 0.14 -21.12
CA LEU A 105 1.24 -1.14 -20.46
C LEU A 105 2.53 -1.72 -19.85
N ILE A 106 3.64 -1.72 -20.60
CA ILE A 106 4.97 -2.13 -20.10
C ILE A 106 5.39 -1.25 -18.92
N GLN A 107 5.20 0.06 -19.02
CA GLN A 107 5.51 0.98 -17.93
C GLN A 107 4.71 0.65 -16.66
N ARG A 108 3.42 0.31 -16.81
CA ARG A 108 2.57 -0.12 -15.69
C ARG A 108 3.04 -1.43 -15.07
N VAL A 109 3.38 -2.43 -15.90
CA VAL A 109 3.93 -3.71 -15.41
C VAL A 109 5.20 -3.49 -14.58
N LEU A 110 6.14 -2.69 -15.08
CA LEU A 110 7.37 -2.35 -14.35
C LEU A 110 7.07 -1.64 -13.02
N LEU A 111 6.15 -0.68 -13.04
CA LEU A 111 5.73 0.05 -11.84
C LEU A 111 5.09 -0.89 -10.80
N ASN A 112 4.26 -1.84 -11.23
CA ASN A 112 3.64 -2.84 -10.37
C ASN A 112 4.69 -3.78 -9.74
N PHE A 113 5.73 -4.19 -10.48
CA PHE A 113 6.83 -4.96 -9.92
C PHE A 113 7.61 -4.19 -8.85
N ILE A 114 7.92 -2.91 -9.11
CA ILE A 114 8.66 -2.06 -8.17
C ILE A 114 7.84 -1.85 -6.89
N TRP A 115 6.57 -1.48 -7.02
CA TRP A 115 5.70 -1.29 -5.85
C TRP A 115 5.46 -2.60 -5.09
N ASN A 116 5.37 -3.72 -5.80
CA ASN A 116 5.28 -5.03 -5.16
C ASN A 116 6.52 -5.31 -4.30
N ALA A 117 7.71 -5.01 -4.80
CA ALA A 117 8.95 -5.17 -4.03
C ALA A 117 9.00 -4.23 -2.81
N VAL A 118 8.67 -2.94 -2.99
CA VAL A 118 8.67 -1.94 -1.91
C VAL A 118 7.66 -2.32 -0.80
N GLN A 119 6.46 -2.75 -1.17
CA GLN A 119 5.45 -3.15 -0.19
C GLN A 119 5.78 -4.47 0.49
N THR A 120 6.39 -5.42 -0.22
CA THR A 120 6.90 -6.66 0.38
C THR A 120 8.02 -6.37 1.39
N TRP A 121 8.88 -5.40 1.08
CA TRP A 121 9.91 -4.92 2.02
C TRP A 121 9.31 -4.29 3.28
N ASN A 122 8.39 -3.34 3.12
CA ASN A 122 7.72 -2.69 4.26
C ASN A 122 6.92 -3.70 5.11
N GLY A 123 6.20 -4.62 4.47
CA GLY A 123 5.51 -5.73 5.13
C GLY A 123 6.48 -6.66 5.87
N GLY A 124 7.62 -6.97 5.26
CA GLY A 124 8.69 -7.76 5.87
C GLY A 124 9.26 -7.15 7.14
N ARG A 125 9.46 -5.82 7.15
CA ARG A 125 9.90 -5.10 8.36
C ARG A 125 8.86 -5.20 9.47
N LEU A 126 7.56 -5.09 9.16
CA LEU A 126 6.48 -5.30 10.14
C LEU A 126 6.43 -6.75 10.67
N VAL A 127 6.70 -7.74 9.81
CA VAL A 127 6.83 -9.15 10.25
C VAL A 127 8.04 -9.34 11.16
N ALA A 128 9.17 -8.68 10.88
CA ALA A 128 10.33 -8.73 11.78
C ALA A 128 9.99 -8.16 13.18
N VAL A 129 9.21 -7.07 13.25
CA VAL A 129 8.68 -6.54 14.53
C VAL A 129 7.77 -7.57 15.21
N LEU A 130 6.86 -8.19 14.46
CA LEU A 130 5.92 -9.19 14.97
C LEU A 130 6.65 -10.42 15.52
N LEU A 131 7.66 -10.92 14.81
CA LEU A 131 8.51 -12.03 15.25
C LEU A 131 9.29 -11.67 16.51
N THR A 132 9.80 -10.45 16.60
CA THR A 132 10.50 -9.97 17.79
C THR A 132 9.57 -9.84 19.00
N ALA A 133 8.32 -9.42 18.77
CA ALA A 133 7.31 -9.34 19.82
C ALA A 133 6.94 -10.73 20.39
N ILE A 134 6.83 -11.75 19.54
CA ILE A 134 6.57 -13.14 19.97
C ILE A 134 7.83 -13.76 20.60
N PHE A 135 8.97 -13.65 19.92
CA PHE A 135 10.25 -14.25 20.29
C PHE A 135 11.29 -13.14 20.53
N PRO A 136 11.52 -12.73 21.79
CA PRO A 136 12.51 -11.69 22.11
C PRO A 136 13.94 -12.08 21.72
N SER A 137 14.19 -13.38 21.60
CA SER A 137 15.47 -13.91 21.10
C SER A 137 15.75 -13.51 19.65
N PHE A 138 14.73 -13.16 18.86
CA PHE A 138 14.87 -12.76 17.47
C PHE A 138 15.56 -11.38 17.33
N ALA A 139 15.39 -10.50 18.32
CA ALA A 139 16.13 -9.22 18.38
C ALA A 139 17.64 -9.41 18.63
N LYS A 140 18.06 -10.56 19.19
CA LYS A 140 19.46 -10.82 19.54
C LYS A 140 20.24 -11.52 18.42
N ILE A 141 19.62 -11.75 17.26
CA ILE A 141 20.30 -12.40 16.14
C ILE A 141 21.44 -11.49 15.65
N LYS A 142 22.66 -12.03 15.64
CA LYS A 142 23.83 -11.31 15.15
C LYS A 142 23.66 -11.01 13.66
N ASN A 143 23.85 -9.76 13.27
CA ASN A 143 23.81 -9.39 11.86
C ASN A 143 24.94 -10.13 11.12
N SER A 144 24.56 -10.98 10.17
CA SER A 144 25.48 -11.73 9.32
C SER A 144 25.69 -11.06 7.96
N LEU A 145 25.00 -9.94 7.72
CA LEU A 145 25.12 -9.14 6.51
C LEU A 145 26.28 -8.13 6.66
N PRO A 146 26.96 -7.77 5.56
CA PRO A 146 28.00 -6.74 5.58
C PRO A 146 27.44 -5.39 6.04
N ASP A 147 28.23 -4.61 6.78
CA ASP A 147 27.84 -3.26 7.25
C ASP A 147 27.52 -2.28 6.10
N SER A 148 27.95 -2.59 4.88
CA SER A 148 27.61 -1.83 3.67
C SER A 148 26.17 -2.03 3.21
N MET A 149 25.46 -3.03 3.72
CA MET A 149 24.07 -3.29 3.38
C MET A 149 23.15 -2.54 4.36
N PRO A 150 22.23 -1.69 3.88
CA PRO A 150 21.30 -0.94 4.74
C PRO A 150 20.20 -1.83 5.37
N ALA A 151 20.28 -3.15 5.20
CA ALA A 151 19.32 -4.13 5.70
C ALA A 151 19.96 -4.99 6.79
N THR A 152 19.19 -5.29 7.83
CA THR A 152 19.60 -6.22 8.88
C THR A 152 19.15 -7.65 8.58
N THR A 153 19.86 -8.64 9.15
CA THR A 153 19.52 -10.07 8.96
C THR A 153 18.09 -10.39 9.43
N SER A 154 17.63 -9.75 10.51
CA SER A 154 16.27 -9.90 11.04
C SER A 154 15.21 -9.38 10.07
N GLU A 155 15.45 -8.24 9.42
CA GLU A 155 14.57 -7.68 8.39
C GLU A 155 14.52 -8.56 7.14
N MET A 156 15.65 -9.14 6.71
CA MET A 156 15.68 -10.09 5.59
C MET A 156 14.86 -11.35 5.87
N ILE A 157 14.96 -11.91 7.08
CA ILE A 157 14.12 -13.04 7.48
C ILE A 157 12.64 -12.64 7.46
N GLY A 158 12.30 -11.46 8.02
CA GLY A 158 10.94 -10.93 8.00
C GLY A 158 10.41 -10.76 6.57
N PHE A 159 11.23 -10.30 5.64
CA PHE A 159 10.92 -10.20 4.21
C PHE A 159 10.59 -11.56 3.60
N PHE A 160 11.42 -12.58 3.79
CA PHE A 160 11.15 -13.91 3.24
C PHE A 160 9.88 -14.52 3.84
N VAL A 161 9.66 -14.38 5.15
CA VAL A 161 8.45 -14.86 5.80
C VAL A 161 7.21 -14.17 5.21
N PHE A 162 7.23 -12.83 5.10
CA PHE A 162 6.13 -12.09 4.50
C PHE A 162 5.88 -12.51 3.04
N TRP A 163 6.95 -12.67 2.26
CA TRP A 163 6.87 -13.10 0.87
C TRP A 163 6.23 -14.49 0.73
N PHE A 164 6.70 -15.49 1.47
CA PHE A 164 6.10 -16.83 1.47
C PHE A 164 4.65 -16.82 1.97
N CYS A 165 4.34 -16.04 3.00
CA CYS A 165 2.97 -15.89 3.50
C CYS A 165 2.04 -15.22 2.48
N SER A 166 2.57 -14.37 1.58
CA SER A 166 1.77 -13.67 0.56
C SER A 166 1.37 -14.56 -0.63
N ILE A 167 2.19 -15.56 -0.98
CA ILE A 167 1.96 -16.48 -2.09
C ILE A 167 0.58 -17.16 -2.05
N PRO A 168 0.13 -17.80 -0.95
CA PRO A 168 -1.15 -18.49 -0.93
C PRO A 168 -2.35 -17.57 -1.17
N PHE A 169 -2.24 -16.28 -0.83
CA PHE A 169 -3.29 -15.32 -1.08
C PHE A 169 -3.42 -14.91 -2.55
N LEU A 170 -2.39 -15.15 -3.39
CA LEU A 170 -2.44 -14.90 -4.83
C LEU A 170 -3.39 -15.87 -5.55
N TRP A 171 -3.59 -17.07 -5.01
CA TRP A 171 -4.55 -18.05 -5.57
C TRP A 171 -6.01 -17.73 -5.23
N LEU A 172 -6.27 -16.75 -4.37
CA LEU A 172 -7.64 -16.37 -4.04
C LEU A 172 -8.22 -15.49 -5.16
N PRO A 173 -9.38 -15.86 -5.75
CA PRO A 173 -9.95 -15.08 -6.84
C PRO A 173 -10.35 -13.66 -6.37
N PRO A 174 -10.12 -12.62 -7.20
CA PRO A 174 -10.37 -11.22 -6.84
C PRO A 174 -11.77 -10.91 -6.33
N GLU A 175 -12.75 -11.71 -6.75
CA GLU A 175 -14.16 -11.60 -6.37
C GLU A 175 -14.38 -11.77 -4.86
N LYS A 176 -13.57 -12.63 -4.23
CA LYS A 176 -13.71 -13.00 -2.81
C LYS A 176 -12.95 -12.06 -1.86
N PHE A 177 -12.11 -11.16 -2.36
CA PHE A 177 -11.34 -10.23 -1.51
C PHE A 177 -12.17 -9.23 -0.70
N ARG A 178 -13.47 -9.07 -1.00
CA ARG A 178 -14.31 -8.07 -0.32
C ARG A 178 -14.36 -8.25 1.20
N ARG A 179 -14.63 -9.45 1.70
CA ARG A 179 -14.78 -9.68 3.14
C ARG A 179 -13.44 -9.61 3.88
N PRO A 180 -12.38 -10.28 3.41
CA PRO A 180 -11.06 -10.19 4.05
C PRO A 180 -10.56 -8.74 4.12
N PHE A 181 -10.69 -7.99 3.04
CA PHE A 181 -10.27 -6.60 2.99
C PHE A 181 -11.00 -5.73 4.03
N GLN A 182 -12.32 -5.89 4.17
CA GLN A 182 -13.09 -5.11 5.15
C GLN A 182 -12.67 -5.41 6.58
N VAL A 183 -12.42 -6.68 6.90
CA VAL A 183 -11.95 -7.09 8.23
C VAL A 183 -10.59 -6.49 8.51
N THR A 184 -9.63 -6.58 7.58
CA THR A 184 -8.29 -6.04 7.79
C THR A 184 -8.26 -4.52 7.86
N SER A 185 -9.05 -3.82 7.03
CA SER A 185 -9.17 -2.37 7.09
C SER A 185 -9.77 -1.88 8.41
N ILE A 186 -10.83 -2.53 8.92
CA ILE A 186 -11.41 -2.18 10.22
C ILE A 186 -10.41 -2.43 11.34
N TYR A 187 -9.74 -3.59 11.32
CA TYR A 187 -8.73 -3.94 12.31
C TYR A 187 -7.58 -2.92 12.34
N CYS A 188 -7.05 -2.55 11.17
CA CYS A 188 -6.00 -1.53 11.07
C CYS A 188 -6.50 -0.15 11.51
N GLY A 189 -7.71 0.26 11.11
CA GLY A 189 -8.33 1.50 11.57
C GLY A 189 -8.41 1.57 13.10
N THR A 190 -8.85 0.49 13.75
CA THR A 190 -8.87 0.40 15.21
C THR A 190 -7.46 0.43 15.80
N ALA A 191 -6.49 -0.29 15.23
CA ALA A 191 -5.09 -0.27 15.67
C ALA A 191 -4.48 1.14 15.62
N MET A 192 -4.77 1.90 14.58
CA MET A 192 -4.31 3.28 14.42
C MET A 192 -4.94 4.23 15.46
N LEU A 193 -6.23 4.06 15.77
CA LEU A 193 -6.89 4.83 16.84
C LEU A 193 -6.33 4.48 18.21
N CYS A 194 -6.06 3.20 18.48
CA CYS A 194 -5.39 2.77 19.71
C CYS A 194 -3.99 3.40 19.84
N MET A 195 -3.21 3.42 18.75
CA MET A 195 -1.90 4.10 18.70
C MET A 195 -2.02 5.61 18.99
N LEU A 196 -3.02 6.28 18.41
CA LEU A 196 -3.28 7.69 18.65
C LEU A 196 -3.55 7.96 20.14
N ILE A 197 -4.51 7.23 20.73
CA ILE A 197 -4.89 7.39 22.14
C ILE A 197 -3.70 7.12 23.06
N TRP A 198 -2.97 6.04 22.80
CA TRP A 198 -1.76 5.70 23.56
C TRP A 198 -0.72 6.83 23.47
N SER A 199 -0.41 7.31 22.27
CA SER A 199 0.61 8.35 22.08
C SER A 199 0.26 9.65 22.82
N LEU A 200 -1.01 10.07 22.78
CA LEU A 200 -1.48 11.30 23.41
C LEU A 200 -1.50 11.18 24.94
N SER A 201 -1.85 9.99 25.45
CA SER A 201 -1.85 9.73 26.90
C SER A 201 -0.44 9.79 27.48
N GLN A 202 0.54 9.22 26.77
CA GLN A 202 1.92 9.13 27.23
C GLN A 202 2.67 10.46 27.07
N SER A 203 2.44 11.17 25.97
CA SER A 203 3.08 12.47 25.71
C SER A 203 2.44 13.63 26.50
N ARG A 204 1.25 13.42 27.10
CA ARG A 204 0.40 14.49 27.67
C ARG A 204 0.25 15.68 26.72
N GLY A 205 -0.12 15.40 25.46
CA GLY A 205 -0.37 16.42 24.41
C GLY A 205 0.38 16.19 23.09
N VAL A 206 0.08 16.98 22.07
CA VAL A 206 0.42 16.71 20.65
C VAL A 206 1.92 16.94 20.29
N GLY A 207 2.75 17.38 21.24
CA GLY A 207 4.18 17.61 21.03
C GLY A 207 4.50 18.91 20.26
N PRO A 208 5.75 19.42 20.35
CA PRO A 208 6.13 20.71 19.78
C PRO A 208 6.14 20.71 18.24
N VAL A 209 6.48 19.60 17.57
CA VAL A 209 6.49 19.53 16.08
C VAL A 209 5.13 19.84 15.45
N PHE A 210 4.02 19.64 16.16
CA PHE A 210 2.71 20.04 15.68
C PHE A 210 2.52 21.56 15.62
N TYR A 211 3.17 22.30 16.53
CA TYR A 211 3.04 23.75 16.67
C TYR A 211 4.22 24.52 16.07
N SER A 212 5.40 23.90 16.03
CA SER A 212 6.65 24.49 15.56
C SER A 212 6.64 24.57 14.04
N GLY A 213 6.03 25.63 13.52
CA GLY A 213 6.25 26.02 12.14
C GLY A 213 7.67 26.50 11.94
N SER A 214 8.45 25.75 11.18
CA SER A 214 9.84 26.09 10.93
C SER A 214 9.94 27.06 9.76
N LYS A 215 10.88 27.99 9.84
CA LYS A 215 11.16 28.95 8.76
C LYS A 215 11.95 28.21 7.68
N PRO A 216 11.57 28.32 6.38
CA PRO A 216 12.34 27.72 5.30
C PRO A 216 13.79 28.19 5.37
N SER A 217 14.73 27.26 5.22
CA SER A 217 16.15 27.63 5.04
C SER A 217 16.26 28.43 3.74
N ALA A 218 16.95 29.57 3.78
CA ALA A 218 16.89 30.73 2.89
C ALA A 218 17.09 30.54 1.36
N LYS A 219 17.12 29.31 0.82
CA LYS A 219 17.36 29.03 -0.61
C LYS A 219 16.10 28.71 -1.44
N TRP A 220 14.98 28.31 -0.83
CA TRP A 220 13.75 27.97 -1.57
C TRP A 220 12.55 28.73 -1.01
N SER A 221 11.73 29.30 -1.91
CA SER A 221 10.43 29.86 -1.52
C SER A 221 9.57 28.77 -0.87
N THR A 222 8.84 29.10 0.19
CA THR A 222 7.87 28.19 0.85
C THR A 222 6.95 27.50 -0.16
N SER A 223 6.59 28.19 -1.24
CA SER A 223 5.76 27.66 -2.32
C SER A 223 6.42 26.48 -3.05
N TRP A 224 7.74 26.48 -3.22
CA TRP A 224 8.47 25.39 -3.88
C TRP A 224 8.53 24.13 -3.02
N ILE A 225 8.68 24.30 -1.69
CA ILE A 225 8.61 23.19 -0.74
C ILE A 225 7.19 22.61 -0.73
N MET A 226 6.16 23.46 -0.73
CA MET A 226 4.77 23.02 -0.83
C MET A 226 4.49 22.25 -2.13
N LEU A 227 4.97 22.74 -3.28
CA LEU A 227 4.83 22.05 -4.57
C LEU A 227 5.57 20.71 -4.58
N ASN A 228 6.76 20.62 -3.97
CA ASN A 228 7.49 19.36 -3.89
C ASN A 228 6.80 18.33 -2.99
N CYS A 229 6.25 18.76 -1.84
CA CYS A 229 5.42 17.92 -0.99
C CYS A 229 4.17 17.44 -1.72
N LEU A 230 3.52 18.34 -2.47
CA LEU A 230 2.36 18.00 -3.28
C LEU A 230 2.69 16.97 -4.36
N ASN A 231 3.75 17.21 -5.12
CA ASN A 231 4.21 16.29 -6.16
C ASN A 231 4.53 14.91 -5.57
N SER A 232 5.15 14.85 -4.39
CA SER A 232 5.44 13.60 -3.69
C SER A 232 4.17 12.86 -3.25
N ALA A 233 3.18 13.59 -2.71
CA ALA A 233 1.90 13.02 -2.30
C ALA A 233 1.05 12.54 -3.48
N VAL A 234 1.05 13.26 -4.60
CA VAL A 234 0.38 12.82 -5.83
C VAL A 234 1.10 11.62 -6.42
N GLY A 235 2.44 11.65 -6.47
CA GLY A 235 3.26 10.56 -6.99
C GLY A 235 3.03 9.23 -6.27
N SER A 236 2.95 9.25 -4.93
CA SER A 236 2.71 8.04 -4.13
C SER A 236 1.32 7.43 -4.35
N ASN A 237 0.32 8.24 -4.70
CA ASN A 237 -1.05 7.77 -4.94
C ASN A 237 -1.34 7.44 -6.42
N THR A 238 -0.54 7.97 -7.37
CA THR A 238 -0.81 7.86 -8.81
C THR A 238 -0.81 6.42 -9.31
N ALA A 239 0.10 5.57 -8.80
CA ALA A 239 0.18 4.16 -9.17
C ALA A 239 -1.11 3.39 -8.78
N GLY A 240 -1.65 3.65 -7.58
CA GLY A 240 -2.92 3.06 -7.16
C GLY A 240 -4.11 3.53 -8.01
N VAL A 241 -4.09 4.80 -8.44
CA VAL A 241 -5.14 5.35 -9.32
C VAL A 241 -5.12 4.70 -10.71
N THR A 242 -3.94 4.44 -11.29
CA THR A 242 -3.83 3.76 -12.58
C THR A 242 -4.37 2.34 -12.52
N ASN A 243 -4.10 1.63 -11.42
CA ASN A 243 -4.57 0.25 -11.20
C ASN A 243 -6.06 0.19 -10.82
N GLY A 244 -6.63 1.31 -10.36
CA GLY A 244 -8.08 1.43 -10.13
C GLY A 244 -8.92 1.17 -11.39
N SER A 245 -8.36 1.43 -12.58
CA SER A 245 -9.02 1.10 -13.85
C SER A 245 -9.33 -0.40 -13.98
N ASP A 246 -8.49 -1.28 -13.44
CA ASP A 246 -8.68 -2.73 -13.49
C ASP A 246 -9.81 -3.18 -12.56
N PHE A 247 -10.05 -2.44 -11.47
CA PHE A 247 -11.14 -2.71 -10.55
C PHE A 247 -12.47 -2.08 -10.98
N SER A 248 -12.43 -1.11 -11.90
CA SER A 248 -13.63 -0.45 -12.40
C SER A 248 -14.61 -1.41 -13.11
N ARG A 249 -14.09 -2.51 -13.70
CA ARG A 249 -14.89 -3.56 -14.37
C ARG A 249 -15.86 -4.29 -13.44
N TYR A 250 -15.56 -4.32 -12.14
CA TYR A 250 -16.45 -4.89 -11.13
C TYR A 250 -17.59 -3.93 -10.74
N GLY A 251 -17.58 -2.69 -11.25
CA GLY A 251 -18.53 -1.61 -11.00
C GLY A 251 -19.88 -1.77 -11.73
N LYS A 252 -20.99 -1.34 -11.12
CA LYS A 252 -22.32 -1.24 -11.76
C LYS A 252 -22.62 0.17 -12.28
N SER A 253 -21.97 1.19 -11.71
CA SER A 253 -22.20 2.61 -12.05
C SER A 253 -20.90 3.40 -11.97
N ALA A 254 -20.64 4.20 -13.00
CA ALA A 254 -19.47 5.08 -13.08
C ALA A 254 -19.51 6.19 -12.02
N ARG A 255 -20.67 6.82 -11.79
CA ARG A 255 -20.82 7.85 -10.73
C ARG A 255 -20.55 7.27 -9.35
N GLY A 256 -21.06 6.07 -9.08
CA GLY A 256 -20.84 5.40 -7.79
C GLY A 256 -19.38 5.02 -7.55
N TYR A 257 -18.65 4.64 -8.60
CA TYR A 257 -17.21 4.39 -8.52
C TYR A 257 -16.42 5.68 -8.21
N ILE A 258 -16.70 6.77 -8.92
CA ILE A 258 -16.00 8.05 -8.74
C ILE A 258 -16.25 8.62 -7.35
N MET A 259 -17.52 8.74 -6.94
CA MET A 259 -17.87 9.29 -5.62
C MET A 259 -17.32 8.41 -4.49
N GLY A 260 -17.44 7.08 -4.61
CA GLY A 260 -16.92 6.16 -3.61
C GLY A 260 -15.40 6.24 -3.45
N THR A 261 -14.68 6.35 -4.57
CA THR A 261 -13.21 6.50 -4.57
C THR A 261 -12.82 7.84 -3.94
N PHE A 262 -13.43 8.94 -4.37
CA PHE A 262 -13.14 10.27 -3.83
C PHE A 262 -13.40 10.36 -2.32
N THR A 263 -14.58 9.95 -1.86
CA THR A 263 -14.92 9.97 -0.43
C THR A 263 -13.99 9.06 0.37
N CYS A 264 -13.61 7.89 -0.16
CA CYS A 264 -12.72 6.99 0.56
C CYS A 264 -11.30 7.55 0.70
N LEU A 265 -10.69 8.02 -0.41
CA LEU A 265 -9.36 8.63 -0.39
C LEU A 265 -9.35 9.85 0.52
N PHE A 266 -10.38 10.70 0.42
CA PHE A 266 -10.45 11.92 1.22
C PHE A 266 -10.59 11.62 2.71
N CYS A 267 -11.59 10.82 3.11
CA CYS A 267 -11.85 10.54 4.52
C CYS A 267 -10.73 9.68 5.14
N THR A 268 -10.36 8.57 4.50
CA THR A 268 -9.37 7.63 5.03
C THR A 268 -7.97 8.22 4.96
N GLY A 269 -7.60 8.83 3.83
CA GLY A 269 -6.29 9.47 3.66
C GLY A 269 -6.07 10.61 4.65
N THR A 270 -7.05 11.50 4.81
CA THR A 270 -6.97 12.60 5.79
C THR A 270 -6.85 12.07 7.22
N MET A 271 -7.67 11.09 7.59
CA MET A 271 -7.65 10.51 8.93
C MET A 271 -6.30 9.82 9.22
N VAL A 272 -5.80 9.02 8.28
CA VAL A 272 -4.52 8.30 8.43
C VAL A 272 -3.36 9.27 8.51
N SER A 273 -3.31 10.27 7.65
CA SER A 273 -2.25 11.27 7.65
C SER A 273 -2.27 12.12 8.92
N PHE A 274 -3.46 12.47 9.44
CA PHE A 274 -3.61 13.17 10.71
C PHE A 274 -3.10 12.33 11.89
N ILE A 275 -3.52 11.06 11.97
CA ILE A 275 -3.05 10.14 13.00
C ILE A 275 -1.52 10.02 12.96
N GLY A 276 -0.95 9.80 11.77
CA GLY A 276 0.50 9.65 11.63
C GLY A 276 1.28 10.89 12.07
N LEU A 277 0.80 12.08 11.74
CA LEU A 277 1.43 13.34 12.15
C LEU A 277 1.36 13.53 13.68
N VAL A 278 0.20 13.29 14.30
CA VAL A 278 0.03 13.41 15.75
C VAL A 278 0.89 12.38 16.49
N VAL A 279 0.87 11.13 16.06
CA VAL A 279 1.66 10.05 16.69
C VAL A 279 3.16 10.33 16.54
N THR A 280 3.62 10.79 15.37
CA THR A 280 5.02 11.15 15.16
C THR A 280 5.45 12.32 16.05
N ALA A 281 4.62 13.37 16.16
CA ALA A 281 4.91 14.51 17.01
C ALA A 281 4.88 14.16 18.52
N ALA A 282 3.97 13.28 18.94
CA ALA A 282 3.93 12.74 20.29
C ALA A 282 5.14 11.83 20.58
N ALA A 283 5.52 10.97 19.63
CA ALA A 283 6.67 10.08 19.75
C ALA A 283 7.98 10.85 19.91
N GLN A 284 8.15 11.97 19.20
CA GLN A 284 9.31 12.85 19.40
C GLN A 284 9.38 13.41 20.82
N LYS A 285 8.24 13.77 21.43
CA LYS A 285 8.21 14.24 22.81
C LYS A 285 8.55 13.12 23.81
N ILE A 286 8.16 11.87 23.51
CA ILE A 286 8.39 10.70 24.37
C ILE A 286 9.85 10.21 24.27
N TYR A 287 10.39 10.13 23.05
CA TYR A 287 11.66 9.46 22.76
C TYR A 287 12.82 10.40 22.39
N GLY A 288 12.55 11.67 22.12
CA GLY A 288 13.55 12.66 21.69
C GLY A 288 13.89 12.63 20.19
N GLU A 289 13.47 11.59 19.45
CA GLU A 289 13.75 11.40 18.03
C GLU A 289 12.47 11.33 17.18
N ILE A 290 12.59 11.70 15.90
CA ILE A 290 11.46 11.71 14.96
C ILE A 290 11.37 10.36 14.24
N TYR A 291 10.39 9.54 14.61
CA TYR A 291 10.07 8.28 13.92
C TYR A 291 8.94 8.49 12.91
N TRP A 292 9.28 8.62 11.64
CA TRP A 292 8.31 8.79 10.55
C TRP A 292 7.75 7.46 10.01
N ASN A 293 8.44 6.36 10.30
CA ASN A 293 8.12 5.04 9.78
C ASN A 293 7.50 4.16 10.87
N PRO A 294 6.30 3.58 10.66
CA PRO A 294 5.60 2.79 11.70
C PRO A 294 6.37 1.58 12.28
N PRO A 295 7.08 0.75 11.49
CA PRO A 295 7.88 -0.35 12.02
C PRO A 295 8.94 0.11 13.02
N ASP A 296 9.62 1.22 12.72
CA ASP A 296 10.68 1.78 13.57
C ASP A 296 10.12 2.30 14.90
N LEU A 297 8.97 2.96 14.84
CA LEU A 297 8.26 3.39 16.04
C LEU A 297 7.83 2.20 16.91
N LEU A 298 7.29 1.14 16.31
CA LEU A 298 6.84 -0.06 17.03
C LEU A 298 8.01 -0.80 17.70
N MET A 299 9.17 -0.87 17.05
CA MET A 299 10.40 -1.40 17.66
C MET A 299 10.82 -0.53 18.85
N ARG A 300 10.84 0.80 18.70
CA ARG A 300 11.20 1.70 19.79
C ARG A 300 10.25 1.61 20.98
N MET A 301 8.94 1.43 20.72
CA MET A 301 7.93 1.18 21.74
C MET A 301 8.23 -0.08 22.56
N MET A 302 8.65 -1.16 21.90
CA MET A 302 9.02 -2.41 22.54
C MET A 302 10.29 -2.25 23.39
N ASP A 303 11.32 -1.57 22.88
CA ASP A 303 12.57 -1.31 23.60
C ASP A 303 12.34 -0.43 24.84
N SER A 304 11.50 0.59 24.72
CA SER A 304 11.14 1.48 25.84
C SER A 304 10.30 0.80 26.92
N GLY A 305 9.63 -0.30 26.57
CA GLY A 305 8.86 -1.10 27.52
C GLY A 305 9.69 -2.13 28.28
N GLU A 306 11.02 -2.12 28.14
CA GLU A 306 11.97 -3.08 28.74
C GLU A 306 11.58 -4.56 28.47
N GLY A 307 10.91 -4.83 27.33
CA GLY A 307 10.43 -6.17 27.02
C GLY A 307 9.27 -6.68 27.90
N SER A 308 8.60 -5.79 28.64
CA SER A 308 7.40 -6.13 29.43
C SER A 308 6.35 -6.82 28.56
N SER A 309 5.74 -7.88 29.10
CA SER A 309 4.72 -8.67 28.40
C SER A 309 3.55 -7.82 27.88
N LYS A 310 3.23 -6.71 28.56
CA LYS A 310 2.19 -5.75 28.13
C LYS A 310 2.59 -4.96 26.88
N ALA A 311 3.82 -4.44 26.85
CA ALA A 311 4.34 -3.68 25.70
C ALA A 311 4.47 -4.59 24.47
N ARG A 312 4.96 -5.82 24.66
CA ARG A 312 5.08 -6.83 23.61
C ARG A 312 3.73 -7.23 23.02
N ALA A 313 2.72 -7.47 23.87
CA ALA A 313 1.38 -7.78 23.41
C ALA A 313 0.77 -6.62 22.60
N GLY A 314 0.93 -5.38 23.07
CA GLY A 314 0.46 -4.20 22.34
C GLY A 314 1.12 -4.06 20.97
N VAL A 315 2.45 -4.15 20.91
CA VAL A 315 3.22 -4.09 19.66
C VAL A 315 2.85 -5.23 18.72
N PHE A 316 2.62 -6.44 19.23
CA PHE A 316 2.17 -7.59 18.43
C PHE A 316 0.84 -7.31 17.72
N PHE A 317 -0.18 -6.87 18.46
CA PHE A 317 -1.50 -6.61 17.86
C PHE A 317 -1.48 -5.46 16.85
N LEU A 318 -0.68 -4.42 17.12
CA LEU A 318 -0.49 -3.30 16.20
C LEU A 318 0.25 -3.75 14.93
N ALA A 319 1.40 -4.42 15.08
CA ALA A 319 2.20 -4.92 13.97
C ALA A 319 1.41 -5.90 13.10
N LEU A 320 0.59 -6.76 13.70
CA LEU A 320 -0.29 -7.68 12.97
C LEU A 320 -1.28 -6.93 12.07
N GLY A 321 -1.87 -5.83 12.57
CA GLY A 321 -2.85 -5.05 11.79
C GLY A 321 -2.25 -4.34 10.61
N PHE A 322 -1.09 -3.73 10.81
CA PHE A 322 -0.33 -3.11 9.72
C PHE A 322 0.14 -4.16 8.72
N THR A 323 0.68 -5.30 9.20
CA THR A 323 1.16 -6.39 8.33
C THR A 323 0.05 -6.93 7.44
N LEU A 324 -1.10 -7.27 8.03
CA LEU A 324 -2.24 -7.81 7.27
C LEU A 324 -2.73 -6.81 6.22
N THR A 325 -2.83 -5.53 6.59
CA THR A 325 -3.31 -4.49 5.69
C THR A 325 -2.33 -4.21 4.55
N SER A 326 -1.02 -4.14 4.85
CA SER A 326 0.03 -4.03 3.84
C SER A 326 0.08 -5.24 2.91
N GLY A 327 -0.16 -6.45 3.43
CA GLY A 327 -0.30 -7.67 2.61
C GLY A 327 -1.45 -7.59 1.63
N PHE A 328 -2.65 -7.26 2.12
CA PHE A 328 -3.83 -7.12 1.26
C PHE A 328 -3.69 -6.00 0.23
N GLU A 329 -3.15 -4.85 0.62
CA GLU A 329 -2.87 -3.74 -0.29
C GLU A 329 -1.87 -4.15 -1.37
N ASN A 330 -0.81 -4.88 -1.02
CA ASN A 330 0.18 -5.32 -1.99
C ASN A 330 -0.40 -6.31 -3.01
N ILE A 331 -1.17 -7.29 -2.52
CA ILE A 331 -1.80 -8.30 -3.38
C ILE A 331 -2.81 -7.66 -4.33
N CYS A 332 -3.72 -6.83 -3.80
CA CYS A 332 -4.77 -6.22 -4.62
C CYS A 332 -4.21 -5.12 -5.54
N GLY A 333 -3.36 -4.26 -4.99
CA GLY A 333 -2.89 -3.05 -5.66
C GLY A 333 -1.79 -3.30 -6.67
N ASN A 334 -0.88 -4.25 -6.41
CA ASN A 334 0.32 -4.44 -7.24
C ASN A 334 0.37 -5.81 -7.91
N ALA A 335 0.16 -6.90 -7.15
CA ALA A 335 0.33 -8.25 -7.70
C ALA A 335 -0.79 -8.63 -8.68
N VAL A 336 -2.06 -8.41 -8.30
CA VAL A 336 -3.21 -8.69 -9.19
C VAL A 336 -3.24 -7.73 -10.37
N ALA A 337 -3.01 -6.43 -10.15
CA ALA A 337 -2.95 -5.44 -11.24
C ALA A 337 -1.81 -5.74 -12.22
N GLY A 338 -0.62 -6.08 -11.71
CA GLY A 338 0.52 -6.50 -12.53
C GLY A 338 0.24 -7.78 -13.30
N GLY A 339 -0.45 -8.76 -12.69
CA GLY A 339 -0.88 -9.99 -13.36
C GLY A 339 -1.86 -9.73 -14.51
N VAL A 340 -2.83 -8.84 -14.31
CA VAL A 340 -3.77 -8.42 -15.37
C VAL A 340 -3.03 -7.71 -16.50
N ASP A 341 -2.12 -6.79 -16.18
CA ASP A 341 -1.35 -6.06 -17.20
C ASP A 341 -0.43 -7.03 -18.00
N LEU A 342 0.17 -8.01 -17.33
CA LEU A 342 0.96 -9.07 -17.97
C LEU A 342 0.11 -9.98 -18.86
N ALA A 343 -1.08 -10.37 -18.41
CA ALA A 343 -2.03 -11.13 -19.23
C ALA A 343 -2.50 -10.31 -20.45
N GLY A 344 -2.55 -8.99 -20.34
CA GLY A 344 -2.77 -8.06 -21.46
C GLY A 344 -1.62 -8.03 -22.46
N MET A 345 -0.38 -8.15 -21.97
CA MET A 345 0.81 -8.16 -22.83
C MET A 345 1.02 -9.50 -23.53
N PHE A 346 0.84 -10.60 -22.80
CA PHE A 346 1.03 -11.97 -23.24
C PHE A 346 -0.25 -12.78 -22.99
N PRO A 347 -1.29 -12.60 -23.81
CA PRO A 347 -2.59 -13.24 -23.59
C PRO A 347 -2.64 -14.75 -23.88
N ARG A 348 -1.53 -15.36 -24.30
CA ARG A 348 -1.45 -16.77 -24.74
C ARG A 348 -0.83 -17.67 -23.70
#